data_AF-A0A2W5RWI3-F1
#
_entry.id   AF-A0A2W5RWI3-F1
#
_cell.length_a   1.000
_cell.length_b   1.000
_cell.length_c   1.000
_cell.angle_alpha   90.00
_cell.angle_beta   90.00
_cell.angle_gamma   90.00
#
_symmetry.space_group_name_H-M   'P 1'
#
loop_
_entity.id
_entity.type
_entity.pdbx_description
1 polymer ?
#
loop_
_entity_poly.entity_id
_entity_poly.type
_entity_poly.pdbx_seq_one_letter_code
_entity_poly.pdbx_strand_id
1 'polypeptide(L)' 'RNWHVASKSFRTDHPRAAQFFSRFTLFEKQMSSMMVWIDDDGVKPEVAAQRFIDENPDLIWYMIGDLGSGLAKPAVLN' A
#
# COMPACT_ATOMS: atom_id res chain seq x y z
N ARG A 1 -10.98 3.98 -11.00
CA ARG A 1 -11.78 4.79 -10.05
C ARG A 1 -10.80 5.39 -9.04
N ASN A 2 -10.76 6.73 -8.89
CA ASN A 2 -9.89 7.39 -7.90
C ASN A 2 -10.74 7.71 -6.66
N TRP A 3 -10.65 6.85 -5.64
CA TRP A 3 -11.38 7.02 -4.38
C TRP A 3 -10.67 7.92 -3.38
N HIS A 4 -9.40 8.25 -3.65
CA HIS A 4 -8.56 9.05 -2.77
C HIS A 4 -8.69 10.54 -3.09
N VAL A 5 -8.95 11.33 -2.06
CA VAL A 5 -9.03 12.79 -2.15
C VAL A 5 -7.61 13.36 -2.13
N ALA A 6 -7.29 14.17 -3.13
CA ALA A 6 -6.01 14.87 -3.24
C ALA A 6 -6.24 16.32 -3.73
N SER A 7 -5.24 17.18 -3.55
CA SER A 7 -5.31 18.55 -4.07
C SER A 7 -5.47 18.56 -5.60
N LYS A 8 -6.04 19.63 -6.15
CA LYS A 8 -6.30 19.73 -7.60
C LYS A 8 -5.03 19.56 -8.45
N SER A 9 -3.89 20.08 -7.98
CA SER A 9 -2.61 20.03 -8.71
C SER A 9 -1.82 18.73 -8.49
N PHE A 10 -2.18 17.91 -7.49
CA PHE A 10 -1.41 16.75 -7.06
C PHE A 10 -1.01 15.80 -8.19
N ARG A 11 -1.91 15.56 -9.16
CA ARG A 11 -1.64 14.66 -10.28
C ARG A 11 -0.60 15.19 -11.25
N THR A 12 -0.54 16.51 -11.41
CA THR A 12 0.43 17.19 -12.26
C THR A 12 1.78 17.29 -11.54
N ASP A 13 1.76 17.64 -10.26
CA ASP A 13 2.97 17.87 -9.46
C ASP A 13 3.68 16.55 -9.10
N HIS A 14 2.90 15.47 -8.90
CA HIS A 14 3.38 14.17 -8.44
C HIS A 14 2.79 12.99 -9.23
N PRO A 15 3.09 12.89 -10.54
CA PRO A 15 2.47 11.89 -11.41
C PRO A 15 2.73 10.44 -10.95
N ARG A 16 3.92 10.16 -10.39
CA ARG A 16 4.25 8.83 -9.85
C ARG A 16 3.42 8.47 -8.62
N ALA A 17 3.27 9.40 -7.68
CA ALA A 17 2.45 9.19 -6.48
C ALA A 17 0.96 9.10 -6.83
N ALA A 18 0.52 9.84 -7.85
CA ALA A 18 -0.84 9.74 -8.37
C ALA A 18 -1.15 8.37 -8.96
N GLN A 19 -0.19 7.74 -9.66
CA GLN A 19 -0.35 6.36 -10.13
C GLN A 19 -0.46 5.37 -8.98
N PHE A 20 0.36 5.52 -7.94
CA PHE A 20 0.23 4.72 -6.72
C PHE A 20 -1.16 4.87 -6.09
N PHE A 21 -1.65 6.09 -5.89
CA PHE A 21 -2.99 6.34 -5.36
C PHE A 21 -4.10 5.74 -6.24
N SER A 22 -3.94 5.72 -7.56
CA SER A 22 -4.95 5.08 -8.43
C SER A 22 -5.06 3.57 -8.25
N ARG A 23 -4.02 2.93 -7.70
CA ARG A 23 -3.93 1.48 -7.48
C ARG A 23 -4.06 1.08 -6.01
N PHE A 24 -3.89 2.04 -5.09
CA PHE A 24 -3.97 1.80 -3.66
C PHE A 24 -5.34 1.24 -3.28
N THR A 25 -5.32 0.04 -2.72
CA THR A 25 -6.50 -0.69 -2.27
C THR A 25 -6.18 -1.48 -1.01
N LEU A 26 -7.03 -1.36 0.01
CA LEU A 26 -6.97 -2.18 1.20
C LEU A 26 -8.30 -2.89 1.35
N PHE A 27 -8.27 -4.21 1.46
CA PHE A 27 -9.46 -4.98 1.79
C PHE A 27 -9.77 -4.85 3.29
N GLU A 28 -11.05 -4.92 3.64
CA GLU A 28 -11.51 -4.77 5.03
C GLU A 28 -10.79 -5.72 5.99
N LYS A 29 -10.58 -6.97 5.59
CA LYS A 29 -9.83 -7.97 6.36
C LYS A 29 -8.39 -7.53 6.65
N GLN A 30 -7.73 -6.89 5.70
CA GLN A 30 -6.35 -6.42 5.86
C GLN A 30 -6.29 -5.23 6.82
N MET A 31 -7.22 -4.28 6.68
CA MET A 31 -7.34 -3.16 7.60
C MET A 31 -7.64 -3.64 9.02
N SER A 32 -8.61 -4.55 9.17
CA SER A 32 -8.98 -5.12 10.46
C SER A 32 -7.82 -5.86 11.12
N SER A 33 -7.03 -6.62 10.36
CA SER A 33 -5.85 -7.32 10.90
C SER A 33 -4.80 -6.33 11.43
N MET A 34 -4.55 -5.24 10.70
CA MET A 34 -3.63 -4.19 11.17
C MET A 34 -4.15 -3.48 12.42
N MET A 35 -5.46 -3.21 12.51
CA MET A 35 -6.05 -2.59 13.71
C MET A 35 -5.94 -3.49 14.93
N VAL A 36 -6.15 -4.81 14.79
CA VAL A 36 -5.94 -5.78 15.87
C VAL A 36 -4.49 -5.72 16.39
N TRP A 37 -3.49 -5.68 15.50
CA TRP A 37 -2.10 -5.54 15.95
C TRP A 37 -1.83 -4.25 16.72
N ILE A 38 -2.50 -3.16 16.35
CA ILE A 38 -2.31 -1.86 16.99
C ILE A 38 -3.02 -1.83 18.35
N ASP A 39 -4.30 -2.22 18.38
CA ASP A 39 -5.17 -2.05 19.53
C ASP A 39 -5.00 -3.17 20.57
N ASP A 40 -4.87 -4.42 20.11
CA ASP A 40 -4.79 -5.59 20.99
C ASP A 40 -3.33 -5.97 21.30
N ASP A 41 -2.45 -5.97 20.30
CA ASP A 41 -1.04 -6.35 20.48
C ASP A 41 -0.14 -5.16 20.89
N GLY A 42 -0.67 -3.93 20.89
CA GLY A 42 0.05 -2.71 21.27
C GLY A 42 1.19 -2.34 20.32
N VAL A 43 1.15 -2.82 19.07
CA VAL A 43 2.18 -2.57 18.07
C VAL A 43 2.03 -1.16 17.52
N LYS A 44 3.16 -0.47 17.30
CA LYS A 44 3.14 0.86 16.67
C LYS A 44 2.60 0.79 15.24
N PRO A 45 1.82 1.78 14.77
CA PRO A 45 1.25 1.77 13.42
C PRO A 45 2.27 1.54 12.30
N GLU A 46 3.49 2.09 12.43
CA GLU A 46 4.55 1.92 11.43
C GLU A 46 5.05 0.48 11.37
N VAL A 47 5.10 -0.21 12.51
CA VAL A 47 5.50 -1.62 12.59
C VAL A 47 4.40 -2.53 12.05
N ALA A 48 3.13 -2.22 12.35
CA ALA A 48 1.98 -2.91 11.77
C ALA A 48 1.95 -2.76 10.24
N ALA A 49 2.23 -1.56 9.72
CA ALA A 49 2.32 -1.31 8.29
C ALA A 49 3.49 -2.06 7.64
N GLN A 50 4.66 -2.10 8.28
CA GLN A 50 5.79 -2.89 7.78
C GLN A 50 5.45 -4.38 7.73
N ARG A 51 4.85 -4.92 8.80
CA ARG A 51 4.37 -6.30 8.84
C ARG A 51 3.37 -6.59 7.72
N PHE A 52 2.43 -5.67 7.46
CA PHE A 52 1.51 -5.79 6.34
C PHE A 52 2.21 -5.86 4.99
N ILE A 53 3.23 -5.01 4.76
CA ILE A 53 4.04 -5.03 3.54
C ILE A 53 4.71 -6.38 3.35
N ASP A 54 5.31 -6.91 4.41
CA ASP A 54 6.04 -8.18 4.39
C ASP A 54 5.10 -9.38 4.16
N GLU A 55 3.89 -9.34 4.72
CA GLU A 55 2.88 -10.41 4.59
C GLU A 55 2.06 -10.33 3.28
N ASN A 56 2.12 -9.21 2.53
CA ASN A 56 1.31 -9.01 1.32
C ASN A 56 2.15 -8.59 0.09
N PRO A 57 3.24 -9.30 -0.27
CA PRO A 57 4.18 -8.87 -1.30
C PRO A 57 3.53 -8.66 -2.68
N ASP A 58 2.54 -9.47 -3.05
CA ASP A 58 1.85 -9.37 -4.35
C ASP A 58 1.00 -8.11 -4.46
N LEU A 59 0.30 -7.78 -3.37
CA LEU A 59 -0.53 -6.59 -3.32
C LEU A 59 0.33 -5.33 -3.33
N ILE A 60 1.43 -5.33 -2.58
CA ILE A 60 2.40 -4.24 -2.60
C ILE A 60 3.02 -4.08 -4.00
N TRP A 61 3.38 -5.19 -4.64
CA TRP A 61 3.88 -5.17 -6.01
C TRP A 61 2.86 -4.57 -6.99
N TYR A 62 1.59 -4.96 -6.90
CA TYR A 62 0.51 -4.37 -7.70
C TYR A 62 0.39 -2.85 -7.49
N MET A 63 0.56 -2.37 -6.26
CA MET A 63 0.42 -0.94 -5.94
C MET A 63 1.60 -0.10 -6.47
N ILE A 64 2.84 -0.56 -6.32
CA ILE A 64 4.03 0.29 -6.48
C ILE A 64 5.20 -0.37 -7.22
N GLY A 65 5.13 -1.67 -7.54
CA GLY A 65 6.26 -2.46 -8.05
C GLY A 65 6.87 -1.96 -9.36
N ASP A 66 6.05 -1.61 -10.34
CA ASP A 66 6.44 -1.01 -11.62
C ASP A 66 6.64 0.52 -11.55
N LEU A 67 6.33 1.15 -10.41
CA LEU A 67 6.46 2.60 -10.20
C LEU A 67 7.81 3.00 -9.59
N GLY A 68 8.56 2.06 -9.01
CA GLY A 68 9.83 2.31 -8.33
C GLY A 68 10.92 1.32 -8.72
N SER A 69 12.19 1.67 -8.48
CA SER A 69 13.36 0.86 -8.86
C SER A 69 13.91 -0.03 -7.74
N GLY A 70 13.07 -0.45 -6.79
CA GLY A 70 13.54 -1.10 -5.55
C GLY A 70 12.69 -2.24 -5.01
N LEU A 71 11.63 -2.63 -5.71
CA LEU A 71 10.83 -3.80 -5.37
C LEU A 71 11.17 -4.88 -6.39
N ALA A 72 11.27 -6.13 -5.95
CA ALA A 72 11.40 -7.27 -6.85
C ALA A 72 10.00 -7.80 -7.15
N LYS A 73 9.75 -8.21 -8.40
CA LYS A 73 8.51 -8.90 -8.76
C LYS A 73 8.41 -10.20 -7.95
N PRO A 74 7.36 -10.38 -7.13
CA PRO A 74 7.16 -11.62 -6.38
C PRO A 74 7.13 -12.83 -7.30
N ALA A 75 7.78 -13.92 -6.88
CA ALA A 75 7.92 -15.14 -7.69
C ALA A 75 6.57 -15.79 -8.03
N VAL A 76 5.55 -15.58 -7.21
CA VAL A 76 4.18 -16.07 -7.41
C VAL A 76 3.41 -15.34 -8.52
N LEU A 77 3.94 -14.23 -9.04
CA LEU A 77 3.37 -13.48 -10.16
C LEU A 77 4.07 -13.80 -11.50
N ASN A 78 4.95 -14.81 -11.54
CA ASN A 78 5.65 -15.26 -12.75
C ASN A 78 4.84 -16.26 -13.58
#